data_AF-A0AAE3GWQ5-F1
#
_entry.id   AF-A0AAE3GWQ5-F1
#
_cell.length_a   1.000
_cell.length_b   1.000
_cell.length_c   1.000
_cell.angle_alpha   90.00
_cell.angle_beta   90.00
_cell.angle_gamma   90.00
#
_symmetry.space_group_name_H-M   'P 1'
#
loop_
_entity.id
_entity.type
_entity.pdbx_description
1 polymer ?
#
loop_
_entity_poly.entity_id
_entity_poly.type
_entity_poly.pdbx_seq_one_letter_code
_entity_poly.pdbx_strand_id
1 'polypeptide(L)' 'MLKSAELWASARKQGKPTADNKALDGDVILASQAILVSNYGHEVIVATTNIKHLSLFVDAREWQNI' A
#
# COMPACT_ATOMS: atom_id res chain seq x y z
N MET A 1 7.98 10.57 2.71
CA MET A 1 8.45 9.23 2.29
C MET A 1 8.80 8.28 3.45
N LEU A 2 8.87 8.73 4.71
CA LEU A 2 9.17 7.84 5.85
C LEU A 2 8.23 6.62 5.94
N LYS A 3 6.92 6.86 5.86
CA LYS A 3 5.92 5.78 5.94
C LYS A 3 6.08 4.72 4.83
N SER A 4 6.44 5.14 3.62
CA SER A 4 6.70 4.24 2.50
C SER A 4 7.93 3.35 2.79
N ALA A 5 9.00 3.92 3.34
CA ALA A 5 10.19 3.15 3.72
C ALA A 5 9.91 2.14 4.84
N GLU A 6 9.09 2.50 5.83
CA GLU A 6 8.63 1.60 6.90
C GLU A 6 7.84 0.41 6.34
N LEU A 7 6.87 0.68 5.46
CA LEU A 7 6.07 -0.37 4.82
C LEU A 7 6.94 -1.30 3.99
N TRP A 8 7.88 -0.76 3.21
CA TRP A 8 8.79 -1.54 2.38
C TRP A 8 9.68 -2.46 3.22
N ALA A 9 10.25 -1.96 4.32
CA ALA A 9 11.04 -2.75 5.25
C ALA A 9 10.20 -3.86 5.92
N SER A 10 8.98 -3.52 6.34
CA SER A 10 8.06 -4.46 6.98
C SER A 10 7.65 -5.60 6.05
N ALA A 11 7.28 -5.29 4.81
CA ALA A 11 6.86 -6.28 3.81
C ALA A 11 7.98 -7.31 3.53
N ARG A 12 9.22 -6.83 3.41
CA ARG A 12 10.41 -7.66 3.21
C ARG A 12 10.72 -8.53 4.41
N LYS A 13 10.62 -7.99 5.63
CA LYS A 13 10.80 -8.75 6.87
C LYS A 13 9.78 -9.90 6.99
N GLN A 14 8.59 -9.71 6.44
CA GLN A 14 7.52 -10.72 6.41
C GLN A 14 7.66 -11.75 5.27
N GLY A 15 8.74 -11.69 4.47
CA GLY A 15 8.95 -12.60 3.35
C GLY A 15 8.00 -12.37 2.17
N LYS A 16 7.31 -11.23 2.12
CA LYS A 16 6.38 -10.85 1.04
C LYS A 16 6.90 -9.58 0.35
N PRO A 17 8.00 -9.66 -0.42
CA PRO A 17 8.48 -8.52 -1.18
C PRO A 17 7.41 -8.14 -2.22
N THR A 18 6.98 -6.89 -2.20
CA THR A 18 5.96 -6.34 -3.10
C THR A 18 6.56 -5.85 -4.44
N ALA A 19 7.89 -5.72 -4.50
CA ALA A 19 8.65 -5.47 -5.71
C ALA A 19 10.09 -6.02 -5.61
N ASP A 20 10.81 -6.02 -6.74
CA ASP A 20 12.23 -6.39 -6.79
C ASP A 20 13.09 -5.49 -5.87
N ASN A 21 14.24 -5.99 -5.42
CA ASN A 21 15.19 -5.30 -4.53
C ASN A 21 15.65 -3.94 -5.07
N LYS A 22 15.67 -3.78 -6.39
CA LYS A 22 16.10 -2.55 -7.07
C LYS A 22 14.95 -1.64 -7.52
N ALA A 23 13.70 -2.08 -7.36
CA ALA A 23 12.54 -1.33 -7.82
C ALA A 23 11.98 -0.41 -6.71
N LEU A 24 11.69 0.84 -7.07
CA LEU A 24 10.88 1.72 -6.23
C LEU A 24 9.43 1.26 -6.34
N ASP A 25 8.87 0.78 -5.25
CA ASP A 25 7.55 0.17 -5.26
C ASP A 25 6.43 1.23 -5.19
N GLY A 26 5.80 1.48 -6.33
CA GLY A 26 4.68 2.41 -6.45
C GLY A 26 3.48 2.02 -5.57
N ASP A 27 3.24 0.73 -5.36
CA ASP A 27 2.14 0.26 -4.51
C ASP A 27 2.40 0.63 -3.05
N VAL A 28 3.64 0.52 -2.60
CA VAL A 28 4.04 0.92 -1.25
C VAL A 28 3.94 2.43 -1.04
N ILE A 29 4.30 3.22 -2.06
CA ILE A 29 4.14 4.68 -1.99
C ILE A 29 2.65 5.03 -1.92
N LEU A 30 1.81 4.48 -2.80
CA LEU A 30 0.38 4.74 -2.82
C LEU A 30 -0.29 4.32 -1.50
N ALA A 31 -0.01 3.11 -1.02
CA ALA A 31 -0.49 2.61 0.26
C ALA A 31 -0.07 3.53 1.41
N SER A 32 1.17 4.00 1.42
CA SER A 32 1.65 4.91 2.46
C SER A 32 0.89 6.24 2.48
N GLN A 33 0.54 6.78 1.31
CA GLN A 33 -0.25 8.02 1.22
C GLN A 33 -1.68 7.79 1.73
N ALA A 34 -2.31 6.68 1.32
CA ALA A 34 -3.65 6.32 1.78
C ALA A 34 -3.72 6.16 3.31
N ILE A 35 -2.72 5.52 3.94
CA ILE A 35 -2.63 5.42 5.41
C ILE A 35 -2.50 6.80 6.05
N LEU A 36 -1.66 7.68 5.49
CA LEU A 36 -1.48 9.03 6.03
C LEU A 36 -2.78 9.85 5.95
N VAL A 37 -3.53 9.72 4.86
CA VAL A 37 -4.85 10.36 4.72
C VAL A 37 -5.84 9.79 5.74
N SER A 38 -5.85 8.47 5.93
CA SER A 38 -6.75 7.83 6.89
C SER A 38 -6.46 8.25 8.34
N ASN A 39 -5.20 8.51 8.68
CA ASN A 39 -4.81 9.03 10.00
C ASN A 39 -5.39 10.43 10.32
N TYR A 40 -5.84 11.19 9.32
CA TYR A 40 -6.59 12.43 9.53
C TYR A 40 -8.08 12.19 9.83
N GLY A 41 -8.51 10.94 10.00
CA GLY A 41 -9.89 10.56 10.32
C GLY A 41 -10.77 10.31 9.10
N HIS A 42 -10.17 10.17 7.92
CA HIS A 42 -10.91 9.87 6.69
C HIS A 42 -11.01 8.35 6.47
N GLU A 43 -12.16 7.91 5.96
CA GLU A 43 -12.27 6.60 5.32
C GLU A 43 -11.58 6.68 3.94
N VAL A 44 -10.65 5.77 3.69
CA VAL A 44 -9.85 5.75 2.46
C VAL A 44 -9.88 4.35 1.87
N ILE A 45 -10.38 4.25 0.65
CA ILE A 45 -10.39 3.02 -0.14
C ILE A 45 -9.56 3.27 -1.41
N VAL A 46 -8.62 2.38 -1.70
CA VAL A 46 -7.84 2.42 -2.94
C VAL A 46 -8.52 1.58 -4.01
N ALA A 47 -9.15 2.26 -4.97
CA ALA A 47 -9.70 1.61 -6.15
C ALA A 47 -8.58 1.13 -7.07
N THR A 48 -8.45 -0.18 -7.28
CA THR A 48 -7.35 -0.77 -8.06
C THR A 48 -7.74 -2.14 -8.63
N THR A 49 -7.11 -2.52 -9.74
CA THR A 49 -7.12 -3.90 -10.22
C THR A 49 -5.99 -4.75 -9.60
N ASN A 50 -4.97 -4.12 -9.01
CA ASN A 50 -3.87 -4.80 -8.32
C ASN A 50 -4.15 -4.99 -6.82
N ILE A 51 -5.28 -5.62 -6.51
CA ILE A 51 -5.75 -5.80 -5.13
C ILE A 51 -4.73 -6.57 -4.30
N LYS A 52 -4.17 -7.66 -4.84
CA LYS A 52 -3.29 -8.58 -4.11
C LYS A 52 -2.08 -7.91 -3.47
N HIS A 53 -1.54 -6.86 -4.10
CA HIS A 53 -0.38 -6.14 -3.57
C HIS A 53 -0.80 -5.08 -2.56
N LEU A 54 -1.82 -4.28 -2.88
CA LEU A 54 -2.23 -3.13 -2.07
C LEU A 54 -3.03 -3.54 -0.83
N SER A 55 -3.78 -4.65 -0.90
CA SER A 55 -4.54 -5.20 0.23
C SER A 55 -3.66 -5.70 1.39
N LEU A 56 -2.34 -5.76 1.19
CA LEU A 56 -1.38 -6.04 2.26
C LEU A 56 -1.23 -4.87 3.24
N PHE A 57 -1.59 -3.65 2.82
CA PHE A 57 -1.31 -2.44 3.57
C PHE A 57 -2.54 -1.55 3.80
N VAL A 58 -3.50 -1.57 2.88
CA VAL A 58 -4.66 -0.66 2.87
C VAL A 58 -5.92 -1.39 2.39
N ASP A 59 -7.10 -0.80 2.63
CA ASP A 59 -8.33 -1.27 2.00
C ASP A 59 -8.24 -0.99 0.49
N ALA A 60 -8.11 -2.07 -0.28
CA ALA A 60 -7.98 -2.03 -1.72
C ALA A 60 -9.07 -2.89 -2.35
N ARG A 61 -9.83 -2.31 -3.27
CA ARG A 61 -10.99 -2.97 -3.91
C ARG A 61 -11.01 -2.65 -5.39
N GLU A 62 -11.67 -3.52 -6.16
CA GLU A 62 -12.06 -3.15 -7.52
C GLU A 62 -13.04 -1.97 -7.46
N TRP A 63 -12.92 -1.04 -8.40
CA TRP A 63 -13.78 0.15 -8.47
C TRP A 63 -15.27 -0.18 -8.45
N GLN A 64 -15.68 -1.30 -9.03
CA GLN A 64 -17.07 -1.75 -9.08
C GLN A 64 -17.64 -2.18 -7.71
N ASN A 65 -16.78 -2.37 -6.71
CA ASN A 65 -17.14 -2.86 -5.37
C ASN A 65 -17.02 -1.78 -4.28
N ILE A 66 -16.96 -0.51 -4.69
CA ILE A 66 -16.95 0.69 -3.83
C ILE A 66 -18.28 1.40 -4.00
#